data_AF-A0A3E2DF40-F1
#
_entry.id   AF-A0A3E2DF40-F1
#
_cell.length_a   1.000
_cell.length_b   1.000
_cell.length_c   1.000
_cell.angle_alpha   90.00
_cell.angle_beta   90.00
_cell.angle_gamma   90.00
#
_symmetry.space_group_name_H-M   'P 1'
#
loop_
_entity.id
_entity.type
_entity.pdbx_description
1 polymer ?
#
loop_
_entity_poly.entity_id
_entity_poly.type
_entity_poly.pdbx_seq_one_letter_code
_entity_poly.pdbx_strand_id
1 'polypeptide(L)'
;MAAMQESSLRNLNYGDRDSVGLFQQRPSTGWGSVEQIMDPVFAAQSFYGINSFGSNPGVIQQPGWQTMNPGQLAQAVQRSAYPDRYDNWYNLSVELLNDYRSGR
;
A
#
# COMPACT_ATOMS: atom_id res chain seq x y z
N MET A 1 -5.23 -3.36 -4.99
CA MET A 1 -4.21 -4.44 -4.89
C MET A 1 -3.48 -4.47 -3.56
N ALA A 2 -2.63 -3.49 -3.23
CA ALA A 2 -1.73 -3.58 -2.07
C ALA A 2 -2.45 -3.82 -0.73
N ALA A 3 -3.38 -2.95 -0.30
CA ALA A 3 -4.11 -3.16 0.96
C ALA A 3 -4.97 -4.44 0.99
N MET A 4 -5.45 -4.92 -0.18
CA MET A 4 -6.10 -6.23 -0.27
C MET A 4 -5.10 -7.36 0.00
N GLN A 5 -3.90 -7.26 -0.55
CA GLN A 5 -2.85 -8.25 -0.34
C GLN A 5 -2.30 -8.24 1.10
N GLU A 6 -2.17 -7.06 1.70
CA GLU A 6 -1.57 -6.92 3.03
C GLU A 6 -2.53 -7.28 4.17
N SER A 7 -3.81 -6.88 4.06
CA SER A 7 -4.75 -7.02 5.17
C SER A 7 -6.16 -7.43 4.76
N SER A 8 -6.39 -7.77 3.49
CA SER A 8 -7.74 -7.96 2.93
C SER A 8 -8.64 -6.74 3.18
N LEU A 9 -8.08 -5.53 3.04
CA LEU A 9 -8.74 -4.24 3.34
C LEU A 9 -9.20 -4.05 4.79
N ARG A 10 -8.60 -4.76 5.75
CA ARG A 10 -8.89 -4.59 7.18
C ARG A 10 -7.84 -3.68 7.82
N ASN A 11 -8.27 -2.72 8.63
CA ASN A 11 -7.35 -1.84 9.34
C ASN A 11 -6.90 -2.51 10.65
N LEU A 12 -5.86 -3.35 10.56
CA LEU A 12 -5.44 -4.23 11.66
C LEU A 12 -4.44 -3.54 12.59
N ASN A 13 -4.62 -3.70 13.90
CA ASN A 13 -3.65 -3.23 14.91
C ASN A 13 -2.57 -4.28 15.25
N TYR A 14 -2.43 -5.31 14.42
CA TYR A 14 -1.44 -6.37 14.52
C TYR A 14 -1.00 -6.82 13.13
N GLY A 15 0.11 -7.55 13.07
CA GLY A 15 0.75 -8.00 11.84
C GLY A 15 2.06 -8.72 12.10
N ASP A 16 2.85 -8.95 11.04
CA ASP A 16 4.24 -9.42 11.20
C ASP A 16 5.07 -8.36 11.94
N ARG A 17 5.82 -8.76 12.97
CA ARG A 17 6.59 -7.86 13.84
C ARG A 17 5.72 -6.72 14.41
N ASP A 18 5.99 -5.48 14.02
CA ASP A 18 5.28 -4.27 14.44
C ASP A 18 4.42 -3.68 13.31
N SER A 19 4.08 -4.49 12.30
CA SER A 19 3.23 -4.05 11.17
C SER A 19 1.80 -3.79 11.63
N VAL A 20 1.23 -2.66 11.20
CA VAL A 20 -0.16 -2.27 11.49
C VAL A 20 -0.80 -1.57 10.29
N GLY A 21 -2.11 -1.34 10.35
CA GLY A 21 -2.87 -0.58 9.38
C GLY A 21 -3.20 -1.36 8.10
N LEU A 22 -3.87 -0.67 7.16
CA LEU A 22 -4.32 -1.21 5.87
C LEU A 22 -3.20 -1.78 5.01
N PHE A 23 -2.01 -1.17 5.07
CA PHE A 23 -0.86 -1.53 4.24
C PHE A 23 0.18 -2.34 5.01
N GLN A 24 -0.12 -2.76 6.24
CA GLN A 24 0.82 -3.48 7.13
C GLN A 24 2.19 -2.79 7.20
N GLN A 25 2.15 -1.46 7.33
CA GLN A 25 3.34 -0.62 7.43
C GLN A 25 3.94 -0.71 8.84
N ARG A 26 5.26 -0.53 8.94
CA ARG A 26 6.00 -0.74 10.20
C ARG A 26 6.55 0.58 10.75
N PRO A 27 6.16 1.00 11.98
CA PRO A 27 6.75 2.15 12.65
C PRO A 27 8.27 2.07 12.77
N SER A 28 8.81 0.91 13.13
CA SER A 28 10.26 0.68 13.27
C SER A 28 11.06 0.86 11.99
N THR A 29 10.40 0.94 10.83
CA THR A 29 11.05 1.14 9.53
C THR A 29 10.81 2.54 8.96
N GLY A 30 10.19 3.45 9.71
CA GLY A 30 10.04 4.86 9.33
C GLY A 30 8.79 5.18 8.49
N TRP A 31 7.72 4.39 8.59
CA TRP A 31 6.44 4.69 7.94
C TRP A 31 5.54 5.67 8.72
N GLY A 32 5.80 5.89 10.01
CA GLY A 32 4.89 6.63 10.89
C GLY A 32 4.94 6.14 12.34
N SER A 33 4.28 6.84 13.26
CA SER A 33 3.87 6.25 14.55
C SER A 33 2.75 5.23 14.34
N VAL A 34 2.45 4.42 15.36
CA VAL A 34 1.32 3.47 15.30
C VAL A 34 0.01 4.21 15.03
N GLU A 35 -0.23 5.33 15.73
CA GLU A 35 -1.44 6.14 15.59
C GLU A 35 -1.59 6.67 14.16
N GLN A 36 -0.49 7.13 13.57
CA GLN A 36 -0.46 7.62 12.19
C GLN A 36 -0.74 6.49 11.20
N ILE A 37 -0.09 5.34 11.32
CA ILE A 37 -0.28 4.21 10.39
C ILE A 37 -1.68 3.61 10.52
N MET A 38 -2.28 3.66 11.72
CA MET A 38 -3.65 3.23 11.95
C MET A 38 -4.70 4.18 11.36
N ASP A 39 -4.35 5.39 10.94
CA ASP A 39 -5.24 6.24 10.14
C ASP A 39 -5.15 5.82 8.66
N PRO A 40 -6.24 5.27 8.07
CA PRO A 40 -6.27 4.85 6.67
C PRO A 40 -5.86 5.94 5.67
N VAL A 41 -6.19 7.21 5.95
CA VAL A 41 -5.89 8.34 5.07
C VAL A 41 -4.39 8.62 5.09
N PHE A 42 -3.81 8.68 6.28
CA PHE A 42 -2.36 8.83 6.44
C PHE A 42 -1.61 7.67 5.77
N ALA A 43 -2.01 6.43 6.04
CA ALA A 43 -1.37 5.24 5.48
C ALA A 43 -1.41 5.22 3.95
N ALA A 44 -2.55 5.61 3.36
CA ALA A 44 -2.71 5.74 1.91
C ALA A 44 -1.85 6.87 1.33
N GLN A 45 -1.82 8.05 1.95
CA GLN A 45 -0.98 9.16 1.52
C GLN A 45 0.51 8.78 1.56
N SER A 46 0.94 8.06 2.60
CA SER A 46 2.30 7.54 2.71
C SER A 46 2.58 6.49 1.63
N PHE A 47 1.67 5.53 1.40
CA PHE A 47 1.81 4.53 0.32
C PHE A 47 1.98 5.20 -1.05
N TYR A 48 1.20 6.24 -1.36
CA TYR A 48 1.32 6.97 -2.63
C TYR A 48 2.52 7.92 -2.69
N GLY A 49 3.20 8.19 -1.57
CA GLY A 49 4.33 9.13 -1.51
C GLY A 49 3.90 10.60 -1.51
N ILE A 50 2.65 10.88 -1.12
CA ILE A 50 2.08 12.23 -0.99
C ILE A 50 2.37 12.80 0.39
N ASN A 51 2.50 11.92 1.39
CA ASN A 51 2.89 12.31 2.74
C ASN A 51 4.40 12.60 2.79
N SER A 52 4.78 13.72 3.40
CA SER A 52 6.18 14.07 3.67
C SER A 52 6.72 13.43 4.95
N PHE A 53 5.87 12.73 5.70
CA PHE A 53 6.26 12.02 6.92
C PHE A 53 6.86 10.64 6.59
N GLY A 54 7.99 10.33 7.22
CA GLY A 54 8.69 9.06 7.06
C GLY A 54 9.83 9.09 6.05
N SER A 55 10.57 7.97 5.96
CA SER A 55 11.73 7.82 5.08
C SER A 55 11.52 6.80 3.96
N ASN A 56 10.41 6.05 3.98
CA ASN A 56 10.12 5.06 2.96
C ASN A 56 9.52 5.72 1.70
N PRO A 57 10.05 5.42 0.50
CA PRO A 57 9.51 5.95 -0.74
C PRO A 57 8.16 5.33 -1.08
N GLY A 58 7.14 6.17 -1.25
CA GLY A 58 5.85 5.76 -1.79
C GLY A 58 5.85 5.68 -3.33
N VAL A 59 4.69 5.36 -3.92
CA VAL A 59 4.51 5.14 -5.37
C VAL A 59 5.19 6.20 -6.23
N ILE A 60 4.85 7.49 -6.05
CA ILE A 60 5.35 8.55 -6.95
C ILE A 60 6.84 8.88 -6.75
N GLN A 61 7.45 8.34 -5.69
CA GLN A 61 8.84 8.54 -5.33
C GLN A 61 9.73 7.38 -5.84
N GLN A 62 9.13 6.30 -6.35
CA GLN A 62 9.88 5.19 -6.96
C GLN A 62 10.43 5.61 -8.34
N PRO A 63 11.73 5.40 -8.63
CA PRO A 63 12.27 5.67 -9.96
C PRO A 63 11.53 4.88 -11.05
N GLY A 64 11.05 5.57 -12.09
CA GLY A 64 10.35 4.94 -13.22
C GLY A 64 8.93 4.43 -12.91
N TRP A 65 8.31 4.87 -11.81
CA TRP A 65 6.98 4.41 -11.40
C TRP A 65 5.91 4.53 -12.50
N GLN A 66 6.02 5.52 -13.39
CA GLN A 66 5.05 5.74 -14.46
C GLN A 66 4.99 4.60 -15.49
N THR A 67 6.08 3.83 -15.63
CA THR A 67 6.20 2.75 -16.61
C THR A 67 6.21 1.36 -15.98
N MET A 68 6.22 1.28 -14.64
CA MET A 68 6.15 0.00 -13.93
C MET A 68 4.77 -0.63 -14.06
N ASN A 69 4.73 -1.95 -14.15
CA ASN A 69 3.45 -2.62 -13.99
C ASN A 69 2.93 -2.45 -12.54
N PRO A 70 1.61 -2.46 -12.30
CA PRO A 70 1.09 -2.10 -10.98
C PRO A 70 1.48 -3.05 -9.84
N GLY A 71 1.68 -4.35 -10.12
CA GLY A 71 2.16 -5.32 -9.14
C GLY A 71 3.62 -5.09 -8.74
N GLN A 72 4.48 -4.84 -9.72
CA GLN A 72 5.88 -4.44 -9.53
C GLN A 72 5.97 -3.15 -8.72
N LEU A 73 5.13 -2.16 -9.01
CA LEU A 73 5.11 -0.90 -8.28
C LEU A 73 4.66 -1.09 -6.83
N ALA A 74 3.62 -1.92 -6.59
CA ALA A 74 3.21 -2.28 -5.24
C ALA A 74 4.34 -2.99 -4.48
N GLN A 75 5.03 -3.92 -5.12
CA GLN A 75 6.20 -4.59 -4.56
C GLN A 75 7.35 -3.62 -4.28
N ALA A 76 7.63 -2.65 -5.16
CA ALA A 76 8.71 -1.68 -4.97
C ALA A 76 8.49 -0.82 -3.71
N VAL A 77 7.23 -0.47 -3.44
CA VAL A 77 6.82 0.26 -2.23
C VAL A 77 6.86 -0.62 -0.99
N GLN A 78 6.25 -1.81 -1.05
CA GLN A 78 6.05 -2.67 0.14
C GLN A 78 7.25 -3.57 0.48
N ARG A 79 8.07 -3.91 -0.52
CA ARG A 79 9.26 -4.76 -0.39
C ARG A 79 8.95 -6.11 0.30
N SER A 80 7.83 -6.73 -0.10
CA SER A 80 7.39 -8.03 0.44
C SER A 80 8.31 -9.17 0.01
N ALA A 81 8.32 -10.27 0.76
CA ALA A 81 9.02 -11.50 0.39
C ALA A 81 8.34 -12.26 -0.77
N TYR A 82 7.12 -11.86 -1.17
CA TYR A 82 6.31 -12.55 -2.17
C TYR A 82 5.78 -11.57 -3.23
N PRO A 83 6.63 -11.12 -4.17
CA PRO A 83 6.31 -10.04 -5.11
C PRO A 83 5.07 -10.33 -5.99
N ASP A 84 4.92 -11.58 -6.44
CA ASP A 84 3.88 -11.96 -7.39
C ASP A 84 2.46 -11.97 -6.78
N ARG A 85 2.33 -11.83 -5.45
CA ARG A 85 1.01 -11.88 -4.80
C ARG A 85 0.15 -10.66 -5.09
N TYR A 86 0.74 -9.52 -5.44
CA TYR A 86 -0.04 -8.33 -5.79
C TYR A 86 -0.83 -8.52 -7.10
N ASP A 87 -0.30 -9.33 -8.02
CA ASP A 87 -0.90 -9.57 -9.34
C ASP A 87 -2.24 -10.32 -9.22
N ASN A 88 -2.42 -11.13 -8.17
CA ASN A 88 -3.68 -11.82 -7.86
C ASN A 88 -4.87 -10.85 -7.71
N TRP A 89 -4.60 -9.59 -7.34
CA TRP A 89 -5.63 -8.58 -7.11
C TRP A 89 -5.78 -7.57 -8.24
N TYR A 90 -5.00 -7.72 -9.33
CA TYR A 90 -4.99 -6.76 -10.43
C TYR A 90 -6.37 -6.68 -11.10
N ASN A 91 -6.93 -7.81 -11.51
CA ASN A 91 -8.23 -7.86 -12.19
C ASN A 91 -9.35 -7.27 -11.33
N LEU A 92 -9.42 -7.64 -10.04
CA LEU A 92 -10.38 -7.05 -9.11
C LEU A 92 -10.20 -5.53 -8.99
N SER A 93 -8.97 -5.04 -8.99
CA SER A 93 -8.72 -3.60 -8.89
C SER A 93 -9.16 -2.84 -10.16
N VAL A 94 -9.01 -3.46 -11.33
CA VAL A 94 -9.53 -2.91 -12.60
C VAL A 94 -11.06 -2.88 -12.60
N GLU A 95 -11.70 -3.96 -12.12
CA GLU A 95 -13.16 -4.04 -11.98
C GLU A 95 -13.70 -2.95 -11.05
N LEU A 96 -13.15 -2.82 -9.84
CA LEU A 96 -13.54 -1.78 -8.89
C LEU A 96 -13.35 -0.36 -9.43
N LEU A 97 -12.27 -0.12 -10.19
CA LEU A 97 -12.04 1.17 -10.84
C LEU A 97 -13.09 1.48 -11.90
N ASN A 98 -13.49 0.47 -12.69
CA ASN A 98 -14.51 0.62 -13.70
C ASN A 98 -15.90 0.83 -13.09
N ASP A 99 -16.22 0.11 -12.00
CA ASP A 99 -17.46 0.29 -11.26
C ASP A 99 -17.56 1.71 -10.69
N TYR A 100 -16.52 2.19 -10.01
CA TYR A 100 -16.43 3.57 -9.51
C TYR A 100 -16.61 4.61 -10.63
N ARG A 101 -15.93 4.43 -11.78
CA ARG A 101 -16.08 5.32 -12.95
C ARG A 101 -17.46 5.27 -13.56
N SER A 102 -18.17 4.15 -13.42
CA SER A 102 -19.55 3.98 -13.90
C SER A 102 -20.59 4.54 -12.92
N GLY A 103 -20.19 5.04 -11.75
CA GLY A 103 -21.09 5.56 -10.72
C GLY A 103 -21.89 4.47 -9.99
N ARG A 104 -21.40 3.23 -9.99
CA ARG A 104 -21.95 2.11 -9.23
C ARG A 104 -21.18 1.89 -7.94
#